data_AF-A0A2K1P6I0-F1
#
_entry.id   AF-A0A2K1P6I0-F1
#
_cell.length_a   1.000
_cell.length_b   1.000
_cell.length_c   1.000
_cell.angle_alpha   90.00
_cell.angle_beta   90.00
_cell.angle_gamma   90.00
#
_symmetry.space_group_name_H-M   'P 1'
#
loop_
_entity.id
_entity.type
_entity.pdbx_description
1 polymer ?
#
loop_
_entity_poly.entity_id
_entity_poly.type
_entity_poly.pdbx_seq_one_letter_code
_entity_poly.pdbx_strand_id
1 'polypeptide(L)'
;MDSIKINALIRCIEDLRMKLNKYRKIGLKEYPTRTIFVDPLLQALGWDIRDPDEVELEYPTIDGKSVDYAAKINRKPVLFIEAKALNDSLTDVKAITQVVGYAANGGVEWCILTNGINYKVYHSTEKAEAPNKLLFEISLDPKETEGMSIQQVAEQFARFSRNSMAKGLLDEIGEQIFTTGKIRKALDKLFMDPPNTLIKLIRSTLEDDSIKPVQIKKALKILWIQPLGNEIPSTYKYTEQPVPSPESKAKGYNEEHHLNGKPQEVVELFKTFDKFCTELDPNVVQREALKHYIKYTHGNNIFCCVRIHKSGLRVWLKLNYSDLESPAEYVRDVSNIGHLGVGDVELTIDSLQRFQNAKSLIQKSFEENKSK
;
A
#
# COMPACT_ATOMS: atom_id res chain seq x y z
N MET A 1 -16.41 -15.53 -1.59
CA MET A 1 -17.56 -15.35 -0.68
C MET A 1 -18.80 -15.47 -1.54
N ASP A 2 -19.85 -16.15 -1.09
CA ASP A 2 -21.09 -16.25 -1.88
C ASP A 2 -21.72 -14.85 -2.06
N SER A 3 -22.39 -14.61 -3.19
CA SER A 3 -23.01 -13.31 -3.52
C SER A 3 -24.01 -12.83 -2.46
N ILE A 4 -24.67 -13.75 -1.75
CA ILE A 4 -25.58 -13.42 -0.65
C ILE A 4 -24.81 -12.87 0.56
N LYS A 5 -23.62 -13.40 0.84
CA LYS A 5 -22.79 -13.00 1.98
C LYS A 5 -22.11 -11.65 1.73
N ILE A 6 -21.67 -11.36 0.50
CA ILE A 6 -21.10 -10.04 0.18
C ILE A 6 -22.16 -8.93 0.29
N ASN A 7 -23.41 -9.19 -0.10
CA ASN A 7 -24.51 -8.23 0.06
C ASN A 7 -24.82 -7.93 1.54
N ALA A 8 -24.75 -8.94 2.41
CA ALA A 8 -24.89 -8.73 3.86
C ALA A 8 -23.77 -7.84 4.43
N LEU A 9 -22.53 -8.06 3.97
CA LEU A 9 -21.39 -7.23 4.35
C LEU A 9 -21.54 -5.78 3.86
N ILE A 10 -22.00 -5.57 2.62
CA ILE A 10 -22.27 -4.24 2.07
C ILE A 10 -23.27 -3.48 2.96
N ARG A 11 -24.42 -4.10 3.27
CA ARG A 11 -25.45 -3.48 4.14
C ARG A 11 -24.90 -3.15 5.53
N CYS A 12 -24.10 -4.05 6.10
CA CYS A 12 -23.45 -3.82 7.39
C CYS A 12 -22.53 -2.58 7.33
N ILE A 13 -21.71 -2.46 6.30
CA ILE A 13 -20.80 -1.31 6.12
C ILE A 13 -21.60 0.00 5.97
N GLU A 14 -22.70 0.00 5.22
CA GLU A 14 -23.59 1.16 5.09
C GLU A 14 -24.18 1.59 6.44
N ASP A 15 -24.70 0.63 7.22
CA ASP A 15 -25.26 0.88 8.55
C ASP A 15 -24.22 1.46 9.51
N LEU A 16 -23.00 0.93 9.48
CA LEU A 16 -21.88 1.43 10.30
C LEU A 16 -21.47 2.85 9.87
N ARG A 17 -21.45 3.14 8.56
CA ARG A 17 -21.15 4.47 8.01
C ARG A 17 -22.17 5.51 8.43
N MET A 18 -23.46 5.19 8.43
CA MET A 18 -24.51 6.13 8.88
C MET A 18 -24.34 6.54 10.35
N LYS A 19 -23.86 5.62 11.18
CA LYS A 19 -23.65 5.82 12.62
C LYS A 19 -22.34 6.58 12.92
N LEU A 20 -21.37 6.56 12.02
CA LEU A 20 -19.99 7.03 12.22
C LEU A 20 -19.92 8.48 12.75
N ASN A 21 -20.57 9.42 12.07
CA ASN A 21 -20.48 10.84 12.41
C ASN A 21 -21.04 11.15 13.81
N LYS A 22 -22.12 10.46 14.21
CA LYS A 22 -22.72 10.59 15.54
C LYS A 22 -21.74 10.10 16.60
N TYR A 23 -21.19 8.90 16.45
CA TYR A 23 -20.36 8.29 17.49
C TYR A 23 -18.94 8.86 17.57
N ARG A 24 -18.39 9.42 16.48
CA ARG A 24 -17.15 10.21 16.53
C ARG A 24 -17.25 11.40 17.46
N LYS A 25 -18.38 12.13 17.42
CA LYS A 25 -18.63 13.28 18.30
C LYS A 25 -18.77 12.86 19.76
N ILE A 26 -19.34 11.68 20.01
CA ILE A 26 -19.51 11.12 21.36
C ILE A 26 -18.16 10.65 21.93
N GLY A 27 -17.26 10.14 21.09
CA GLY A 27 -15.94 9.65 21.52
C GLY A 27 -16.03 8.32 22.27
N LEU A 28 -16.50 7.27 21.58
CA LEU A 28 -16.65 5.94 22.18
C LEU A 28 -15.33 5.38 22.73
N LYS A 29 -15.41 4.81 23.93
CA LYS A 29 -14.35 4.00 24.53
C LYS A 29 -14.33 2.61 23.90
N GLU A 30 -13.32 1.82 24.24
CA GLU A 30 -13.01 0.52 23.62
C GLU A 30 -14.19 -0.47 23.62
N TYR A 31 -14.82 -0.73 24.78
CA TYR A 31 -15.95 -1.66 24.85
C TYR A 31 -17.17 -1.24 23.99
N PRO A 32 -17.63 0.03 24.02
CA PRO A 32 -18.64 0.49 23.07
C PRO A 32 -18.19 0.43 21.61
N THR A 33 -16.92 0.68 21.29
CA THR A 33 -16.39 0.54 19.92
C THR A 33 -16.49 -0.90 19.44
N ARG A 34 -16.08 -1.85 20.28
CA ARG A 34 -16.18 -3.29 20.04
C ARG A 34 -17.61 -3.70 19.68
N THR A 35 -18.55 -3.42 20.57
CA THR A 35 -19.95 -3.83 20.41
C THR A 35 -20.70 -3.13 19.28
N ILE A 36 -20.42 -1.86 18.99
CA ILE A 36 -21.17 -1.07 17.99
C ILE A 36 -20.58 -1.20 16.58
N PHE A 37 -19.26 -1.35 16.46
CA PHE A 37 -18.57 -1.32 15.16
C PHE A 37 -17.86 -2.62 14.81
N VAL A 38 -17.14 -3.25 15.74
CA VAL A 38 -16.33 -4.45 15.45
C VAL A 38 -17.21 -5.68 15.36
N ASP A 39 -18.05 -5.92 16.38
CA ASP A 39 -18.91 -7.10 16.48
C ASP A 39 -19.84 -7.28 15.27
N PRO A 40 -20.58 -6.25 14.78
CA PRO A 40 -21.43 -6.41 13.61
C PRO A 40 -20.64 -6.71 12.34
N LEU A 41 -19.45 -6.12 12.20
CA LEU A 41 -18.60 -6.36 11.04
C LEU A 41 -18.05 -7.78 11.04
N LEU A 42 -17.57 -8.29 12.18
CA LEU A 42 -17.11 -9.67 12.31
C LEU A 42 -18.23 -10.68 11.98
N GLN A 43 -19.44 -10.43 12.49
CA GLN A 43 -20.61 -11.25 12.14
C GLN A 43 -20.91 -11.22 10.63
N ALA A 44 -20.87 -10.05 9.99
CA ALA A 44 -21.08 -9.92 8.55
C ALA A 44 -19.98 -10.58 7.71
N LEU A 45 -18.75 -10.65 8.25
CA LEU A 45 -17.63 -11.40 7.70
C LEU A 45 -17.73 -12.93 7.95
N GLY A 46 -18.79 -13.36 8.63
CA GLY A 46 -19.11 -14.76 8.87
C GLY A 46 -18.41 -15.36 10.07
N TRP A 47 -17.90 -14.54 11.00
CA TRP A 47 -17.38 -14.98 12.29
C TRP A 47 -18.49 -14.97 13.34
N ASP A 48 -18.75 -16.11 13.99
CA ASP A 48 -19.70 -16.17 15.09
C ASP A 48 -19.05 -15.76 16.42
N ILE A 49 -19.25 -14.49 16.80
CA ILE A 49 -18.74 -13.92 18.06
C ILE A 49 -19.37 -14.54 19.32
N ARG A 50 -20.47 -15.30 19.18
CA ARG A 50 -21.19 -15.92 20.30
C ARG A 50 -20.80 -17.38 20.49
N ASP A 51 -20.02 -17.94 19.57
CA ASP A 51 -19.48 -19.29 19.69
C ASP A 51 -18.00 -19.21 20.11
N PRO A 52 -17.66 -19.50 21.37
CA PRO A 52 -16.27 -19.50 21.82
C PRO A 52 -15.37 -20.47 21.07
N ASP A 53 -15.89 -21.52 20.41
CA ASP A 53 -15.07 -22.42 19.58
C ASP A 53 -14.61 -21.74 18.27
N GLU A 54 -15.32 -20.69 17.84
CA GLU A 54 -15.05 -19.92 16.63
C GLU A 54 -14.44 -18.55 16.91
N VAL A 55 -14.94 -17.81 17.90
CA VAL A 55 -14.37 -16.54 18.34
C VAL A 55 -14.33 -16.52 19.85
N GLU A 56 -13.13 -16.62 20.41
CA GLU A 56 -12.93 -16.51 21.85
C GLU A 56 -12.61 -15.07 22.22
N LEU A 57 -13.41 -14.49 23.10
CA LEU A 57 -13.21 -13.14 23.62
C LEU A 57 -12.24 -13.16 24.79
N GLU A 58 -11.44 -12.10 24.94
CA GLU A 58 -10.44 -12.00 26.02
C GLU A 58 -9.48 -13.19 26.05
N TYR A 59 -9.05 -13.66 24.87
CA TYR A 59 -8.24 -14.85 24.73
C TYR A 59 -6.88 -14.67 25.43
N PRO A 60 -6.49 -15.56 26.35
CA PRO A 60 -5.26 -15.41 27.11
C PRO A 60 -4.03 -15.63 26.24
N THR A 61 -3.06 -14.72 26.35
CA THR A 61 -1.77 -14.82 25.70
C THR A 61 -0.73 -15.40 26.67
N ILE A 62 0.39 -15.89 26.12
CA ILE A 62 1.48 -16.51 26.90
C ILE A 62 2.02 -15.55 27.96
N ASP A 63 1.97 -14.25 27.70
CA ASP A 63 2.50 -13.19 28.57
C ASP A 63 1.55 -12.84 29.73
N GLY A 64 0.49 -13.62 29.94
CA GLY A 64 -0.49 -13.42 31.02
C GLY A 64 -1.45 -12.25 30.80
N LYS A 65 -1.51 -11.71 29.58
CA LYS A 65 -2.49 -10.71 29.15
C LYS A 65 -3.58 -11.37 28.30
N SER A 66 -4.58 -10.61 27.87
CA SER A 66 -5.58 -11.07 26.90
C SER A 66 -5.50 -10.27 25.59
N VAL A 67 -5.94 -10.88 24.50
CA VAL A 67 -6.31 -10.20 23.25
C VAL A 67 -7.83 -10.16 23.13
N ASP A 68 -8.40 -9.07 22.63
CA ASP A 68 -9.85 -8.85 22.64
C ASP A 68 -10.63 -9.96 21.92
N TYR A 69 -10.14 -10.40 20.75
CA TYR A 69 -10.74 -11.49 19.98
C TYR A 69 -9.66 -12.43 19.42
N ALA A 70 -9.86 -13.73 19.62
CA ALA A 70 -9.17 -14.78 18.90
C ALA A 70 -10.15 -15.52 17.99
N ALA A 71 -10.07 -15.23 16.69
CA ALA A 71 -10.84 -15.90 15.66
C ALA A 71 -10.16 -17.22 15.28
N LYS A 72 -10.93 -18.30 15.27
CA LYS A 72 -10.48 -19.69 15.23
C LYS A 72 -11.08 -20.43 14.06
N ILE A 73 -10.27 -21.26 13.41
CA ILE A 73 -10.71 -22.23 12.40
C ILE A 73 -10.30 -23.61 12.90
N ASN A 74 -11.26 -24.55 12.93
CA ASN A 74 -11.07 -25.87 13.53
C ASN A 74 -10.51 -25.78 14.97
N ARG A 75 -11.03 -24.84 15.77
CA ARG A 75 -10.62 -24.53 17.14
C ARG A 75 -9.17 -24.05 17.31
N LYS A 76 -8.46 -23.75 16.23
CA LYS A 76 -7.11 -23.17 16.26
C LYS A 76 -7.18 -21.69 15.94
N PRO A 77 -6.57 -20.81 16.77
CA PRO A 77 -6.48 -19.39 16.44
C PRO A 77 -5.77 -19.16 15.10
N VAL A 78 -6.41 -18.41 14.21
CA VAL A 78 -5.86 -18.02 12.90
C VAL A 78 -5.75 -16.51 12.75
N LEU A 79 -6.46 -15.74 13.58
CA LEU A 79 -6.46 -14.30 13.53
C LEU A 79 -6.72 -13.72 14.92
N PHE A 80 -5.82 -12.84 15.36
CA PHE A 80 -6.01 -12.03 16.57
C PHE A 80 -6.48 -10.63 16.23
N ILE A 81 -7.41 -10.08 17.01
CA ILE A 81 -7.95 -8.73 16.79
C ILE A 81 -7.91 -7.99 18.11
N GLU A 82 -7.24 -6.84 18.11
CA GLU A 82 -7.14 -5.90 19.23
C GLU A 82 -7.89 -4.63 18.86
N ALA A 83 -8.83 -4.22 19.71
CA ALA A 83 -9.62 -3.02 19.56
C ALA A 83 -9.05 -1.86 20.38
N LYS A 84 -9.40 -0.64 19.96
CA LYS A 84 -9.13 0.62 20.66
C LYS A 84 -10.38 1.50 20.67
N ALA A 85 -10.33 2.60 21.41
CA ALA A 85 -11.37 3.63 21.37
C ALA A 85 -11.58 4.16 19.94
N LEU A 86 -12.81 4.56 19.59
CA LEU A 86 -13.22 4.87 18.21
C LEU A 86 -12.38 5.97 17.55
N ASN A 87 -11.92 6.95 18.34
CA ASN A 87 -11.14 8.09 17.87
C ASN A 87 -9.61 7.89 18.01
N ASP A 88 -9.15 6.69 18.38
CA ASP A 88 -7.73 6.36 18.44
C ASP A 88 -7.11 6.39 17.03
N SER A 89 -5.88 6.90 16.89
CA SER A 89 -5.20 7.01 15.59
C SER A 89 -4.61 5.69 15.08
N LEU A 90 -4.45 4.70 15.96
CA LEU A 90 -3.79 3.42 15.72
C LEU A 90 -2.33 3.56 15.27
N THR A 91 -1.67 4.68 15.58
CA THR A 91 -0.27 4.96 15.16
C THR A 91 0.75 4.72 16.27
N ASP A 92 0.30 4.41 17.48
CA ASP A 92 1.22 4.13 18.59
C ASP A 92 1.99 2.83 18.33
N VAL A 93 3.32 2.95 18.24
CA VAL A 93 4.22 1.82 17.99
C VAL A 93 4.13 0.78 19.11
N LYS A 94 3.85 1.19 20.35
CA LYS A 94 3.71 0.25 21.47
C LYS A 94 2.47 -0.63 21.31
N ALA A 95 1.32 -0.03 20.98
CA ALA A 95 0.10 -0.78 20.69
C ALA A 95 0.28 -1.74 19.49
N ILE A 96 0.95 -1.30 18.42
CA ILE A 96 1.26 -2.16 17.26
C ILE A 96 2.17 -3.33 17.67
N THR A 97 3.24 -3.05 18.43
CA THR A 97 4.19 -4.06 18.89
C THR A 97 3.52 -5.08 19.80
N GLN A 98 2.58 -4.64 20.64
CA GLN A 98 1.82 -5.50 21.55
C GLN A 98 0.99 -6.53 20.79
N VAL A 99 0.12 -6.10 19.87
CA VAL A 99 -0.75 -7.02 19.11
C VAL A 99 0.04 -7.94 18.19
N VAL A 100 1.12 -7.43 17.57
CA VAL A 100 2.04 -8.24 16.76
C VAL A 100 2.76 -9.28 17.62
N GLY A 101 3.21 -8.89 18.82
CA GLY A 101 3.89 -9.76 19.77
C GLY A 101 3.00 -10.88 20.27
N TYR A 102 1.75 -10.57 20.65
CA TYR A 102 0.76 -11.58 21.04
C TYR A 102 0.55 -12.64 19.97
N ALA A 103 0.35 -12.20 18.72
CA ALA A 103 0.14 -13.11 17.60
C ALA A 103 1.38 -13.96 17.33
N ALA A 104 2.57 -13.36 17.27
CA ALA A 104 3.82 -14.07 17.04
C ALA A 104 4.12 -15.10 18.13
N ASN A 105 3.96 -14.73 19.41
CA ASN A 105 4.18 -15.63 20.55
C ASN A 105 3.13 -16.76 20.57
N GLY A 106 1.88 -16.46 20.21
CA GLY A 106 0.80 -17.43 20.11
C GLY A 106 0.85 -18.35 18.87
N GLY A 107 1.84 -18.16 17.98
CA GLY A 107 1.94 -18.92 16.74
C GLY A 107 0.84 -18.58 15.71
N VAL A 108 0.23 -17.40 15.82
CA VAL A 108 -0.84 -16.91 14.93
C VAL A 108 -0.24 -15.95 13.93
N GLU A 109 -0.33 -16.26 12.64
CA GLU A 109 0.35 -15.49 11.57
C GLU A 109 -0.26 -14.11 11.33
N TRP A 110 -1.55 -13.94 11.61
CA TRP A 110 -2.28 -12.71 11.31
C TRP A 110 -2.81 -12.03 12.55
N CYS A 111 -2.68 -10.70 12.57
CA CYS A 111 -3.40 -9.89 13.55
C CYS A 111 -3.91 -8.57 13.00
N ILE A 112 -4.93 -8.04 13.67
CA ILE A 112 -5.59 -6.79 13.33
C ILE A 112 -5.55 -5.84 14.53
N LEU A 113 -5.12 -4.61 14.29
CA LEU A 113 -5.35 -3.50 15.20
C LEU A 113 -6.47 -2.62 14.64
N THR A 114 -7.53 -2.39 15.42
CA THR A 114 -8.69 -1.61 14.96
C THR A 114 -9.22 -0.64 15.98
N ASN A 115 -9.80 0.48 15.51
CA ASN A 115 -10.64 1.38 16.30
C ASN A 115 -12.10 1.26 15.88
N GLY A 116 -12.50 0.15 15.24
CA GLY A 116 -13.82 -0.05 14.66
C GLY A 116 -14.04 0.63 13.31
N ILE A 117 -13.24 1.63 12.93
CA ILE A 117 -13.31 2.34 11.65
C ILE A 117 -12.20 1.88 10.72
N ASN A 118 -10.95 1.95 11.19
CA ASN A 118 -9.76 1.55 10.47
C ASN A 118 -9.32 0.17 10.95
N TYR A 119 -8.91 -0.68 10.02
CA TYR A 119 -8.46 -2.05 10.28
C TYR A 119 -7.09 -2.21 9.65
N LYS A 120 -6.07 -2.31 10.50
CA LYS A 120 -4.68 -2.50 10.09
C LYS A 120 -4.30 -3.97 10.26
N VAL A 121 -4.00 -4.64 9.15
CA VAL A 121 -3.73 -6.09 9.12
C VAL A 121 -2.23 -6.32 9.04
N TYR A 122 -1.68 -7.05 10.01
CA TYR A 122 -0.24 -7.30 10.14
C TYR A 122 0.07 -8.79 9.99
N HIS A 123 1.23 -9.09 9.40
CA HIS A 123 1.82 -10.43 9.36
C HIS A 123 2.80 -10.60 10.52
N SER A 124 2.38 -11.30 11.57
CA SER A 124 3.07 -11.31 12.88
C SER A 124 4.46 -11.93 12.84
N THR A 125 4.67 -12.96 12.00
CA THR A 125 5.91 -13.74 11.91
C THR A 125 6.94 -13.14 10.97
N GLU A 126 6.62 -12.01 10.31
CA GLU A 126 7.54 -11.32 9.41
C GLU A 126 8.79 -10.84 10.18
N LYS A 127 9.98 -10.98 9.58
CA LYS A 127 11.26 -10.60 10.20
C LYS A 127 11.55 -9.12 9.95
N ALA A 128 10.73 -8.26 10.55
CA ALA A 128 10.85 -6.81 10.49
C ALA A 128 10.36 -6.16 11.80
N GLU A 129 10.60 -4.87 11.95
CA GLU A 129 9.96 -4.07 13.01
C GLU A 129 8.43 -4.10 12.88
N ALA A 130 7.71 -4.09 14.00
CA ALA A 130 6.25 -4.29 14.02
C ALA A 130 5.47 -3.36 13.07
N PRO A 131 5.77 -2.05 12.96
CA PRO A 131 5.10 -1.17 11.98
C PRO A 131 5.33 -1.57 10.51
N ASN A 132 6.48 -2.17 10.21
CA ASN A 132 6.84 -2.63 8.86
C ASN A 132 6.21 -3.98 8.50
N LYS A 133 5.53 -4.63 9.44
CA LYS A 133 4.74 -5.86 9.20
C LYS A 133 3.32 -5.58 8.72
N LEU A 134 2.95 -4.32 8.48
CA LEU A 134 1.63 -3.92 8.00
C LEU A 134 1.44 -4.35 6.54
N LEU A 135 0.52 -5.29 6.30
CA LEU A 135 0.20 -5.77 4.96
C LEU A 135 -0.70 -4.79 4.22
N PHE A 136 -1.89 -4.51 4.76
CA PHE A 136 -2.87 -3.55 4.22
C PHE A 136 -3.65 -2.83 5.34
N GLU A 137 -4.28 -1.70 4.99
CA GLU A 137 -5.16 -0.93 5.88
C GLU A 137 -6.47 -0.60 5.14
N ILE A 138 -7.60 -0.83 5.80
CA ILE A 138 -8.94 -0.58 5.25
C ILE A 138 -9.71 0.31 6.21
N SER A 139 -10.53 1.23 5.68
CA SER A 139 -11.34 2.15 6.45
C SER A 139 -12.83 2.04 6.11
N LEU A 140 -13.68 2.12 7.13
CA LEU A 140 -15.10 2.38 6.98
C LEU A 140 -15.39 3.85 6.69
N ASP A 141 -14.46 4.77 6.93
CA ASP A 141 -14.68 6.21 6.70
C ASP A 141 -14.77 6.50 5.19
N PRO A 142 -15.90 7.06 4.71
CA PRO A 142 -16.04 7.50 3.32
C PRO A 142 -14.93 8.47 2.88
N LYS A 143 -14.36 9.27 3.79
CA LYS A 143 -13.27 10.21 3.47
C LYS A 143 -11.95 9.50 3.14
N GLU A 144 -11.68 8.37 3.79
CA GLU A 144 -10.46 7.58 3.56
C GLU A 144 -10.62 6.61 2.38
N THR A 145 -11.86 6.33 1.98
CA THR A 145 -12.18 5.43 0.86
C THR A 145 -12.56 6.16 -0.43
N GLU A 146 -12.73 7.49 -0.38
CA GLU A 146 -13.26 8.37 -1.45
C GLU A 146 -13.68 7.69 -2.76
N GLY A 147 -13.05 7.81 -3.94
CA GLY A 147 -13.48 7.13 -5.18
C GLY A 147 -13.55 5.59 -5.21
N MET A 148 -13.76 4.88 -4.11
CA MET A 148 -14.14 3.46 -4.07
C MET A 148 -15.65 3.30 -3.89
N SER A 149 -16.23 2.32 -4.59
CA SER A 149 -17.61 1.92 -4.33
C SER A 149 -17.74 1.15 -3.01
N ILE A 150 -18.96 1.05 -2.48
CA ILE A 150 -19.23 0.28 -1.27
C ILE A 150 -18.88 -1.21 -1.46
N GLN A 151 -19.07 -1.73 -2.68
CA GLN A 151 -18.71 -3.09 -3.04
C GLN A 151 -17.20 -3.29 -2.98
N GLN A 152 -16.40 -2.38 -3.54
CA GLN A 152 -14.94 -2.45 -3.46
C GLN A 152 -14.45 -2.40 -2.01
N VAL A 153 -15.08 -1.58 -1.16
CA VAL A 153 -14.76 -1.55 0.28
C VAL A 153 -15.10 -2.89 0.94
N ALA A 154 -16.27 -3.47 0.63
CA ALA A 154 -16.67 -4.78 1.13
C ALA A 154 -15.72 -5.90 0.68
N GLU A 155 -15.26 -5.88 -0.58
CA GLU A 155 -14.29 -6.83 -1.12
C GLU A 155 -12.96 -6.78 -0.36
N GLN A 156 -12.49 -5.59 0.01
CA GLN A 156 -11.30 -5.42 0.84
C GLN A 156 -11.50 -6.03 2.24
N PHE A 157 -12.64 -5.76 2.89
CA PHE A 157 -12.96 -6.37 4.19
C PHE A 157 -13.11 -7.89 4.10
N ALA A 158 -13.66 -8.42 3.01
CA ALA A 158 -13.86 -9.84 2.81
C ALA A 158 -12.56 -10.66 2.76
N ARG A 159 -11.40 -10.02 2.60
CA ARG A 159 -10.07 -10.66 2.60
C ARG A 159 -9.76 -11.40 3.90
N PHE A 160 -10.30 -10.93 5.03
CA PHE A 160 -10.18 -11.59 6.34
C PHE A 160 -11.52 -12.16 6.85
N SER A 161 -12.49 -12.39 5.95
CA SER A 161 -13.68 -13.18 6.27
C SER A 161 -13.30 -14.60 6.67
N ARG A 162 -14.12 -15.25 7.50
CA ARG A 162 -13.88 -16.63 7.95
C ARG A 162 -13.58 -17.58 6.79
N ASN A 163 -14.34 -17.48 5.71
CA ASN A 163 -14.15 -18.30 4.52
C ASN A 163 -12.84 -17.98 3.77
N SER A 164 -12.44 -16.71 3.69
CA SER A 164 -11.17 -16.32 3.07
C SER A 164 -9.98 -16.80 3.88
N MET A 165 -10.05 -16.67 5.22
CA MET A 165 -9.04 -17.20 6.15
C MET A 165 -8.93 -18.73 6.05
N ALA A 166 -10.07 -19.44 5.96
CA ALA A 166 -10.07 -20.90 5.78
C ALA A 166 -9.41 -21.37 4.48
N LYS A 167 -9.37 -20.50 3.46
CA LYS A 167 -8.73 -20.76 2.17
C LYS A 167 -7.25 -20.32 2.12
N GLY A 168 -6.72 -19.73 3.19
CA GLY A 168 -5.34 -19.22 3.22
C GLY A 168 -5.13 -17.97 2.36
N LEU A 169 -6.18 -17.18 2.10
CA LEU A 169 -6.05 -16.02 1.21
C LEU A 169 -5.06 -14.98 1.75
N LEU A 170 -5.06 -14.72 3.05
CA LEU A 170 -4.08 -13.80 3.63
C LEU A 170 -2.66 -14.37 3.52
N ASP A 171 -2.47 -15.66 3.74
CA ASP A 171 -1.18 -16.36 3.62
C ASP A 171 -0.59 -16.14 2.22
N GLU A 172 -1.39 -16.38 1.18
CA GLU A 172 -1.00 -16.17 -0.22
C GLU A 172 -0.60 -14.72 -0.50
N ILE A 173 -1.43 -13.75 -0.08
CA ILE A 173 -1.15 -12.33 -0.31
C ILE A 173 0.10 -11.89 0.48
N GLY A 174 0.21 -12.33 1.73
CA GLY A 174 1.34 -12.07 2.60
C GLY A 174 2.64 -12.56 2.00
N GLU A 175 2.68 -13.83 1.61
CA GLU A 175 3.84 -14.45 0.97
C GLU A 175 4.24 -13.65 -0.27
N GLN A 176 3.28 -13.33 -1.15
CA GLN A 176 3.57 -12.58 -2.37
C GLN A 176 4.16 -11.20 -2.06
N ILE A 177 3.53 -10.40 -1.20
CA ILE A 177 3.92 -9.02 -0.93
C ILE A 177 5.24 -8.95 -0.15
N PHE A 178 5.36 -9.68 0.97
CA PHE A 178 6.56 -9.63 1.79
C PHE A 178 7.76 -10.29 1.11
N THR A 179 7.57 -11.38 0.37
CA THR A 179 8.67 -12.01 -0.39
C THR A 179 9.16 -11.10 -1.50
N THR A 180 8.24 -10.48 -2.27
CA THR A 180 8.62 -9.50 -3.30
C THR A 180 9.40 -8.34 -2.70
N GLY A 181 8.94 -7.80 -1.56
CA GLY A 181 9.63 -6.73 -0.84
C GLY A 181 11.04 -7.14 -0.36
N LYS A 182 11.21 -8.36 0.18
CA LYS A 182 12.52 -8.89 0.60
C LYS A 182 13.48 -9.08 -0.57
N ILE A 183 12.99 -9.67 -1.66
CA ILE A 183 13.79 -9.88 -2.88
C ILE A 183 14.22 -8.52 -3.43
N ARG A 184 13.31 -7.54 -3.50
CA ARG A 184 13.65 -6.18 -3.94
C ARG A 184 14.74 -5.56 -3.07
N LYS A 185 14.62 -5.61 -1.74
CA LYS A 185 15.67 -5.11 -0.82
C LYS A 185 17.02 -5.82 -1.00
N ALA A 186 16.99 -7.12 -1.27
CA ALA A 186 18.21 -7.88 -1.54
C ALA A 186 18.85 -7.43 -2.87
N LEU A 187 18.05 -7.24 -3.92
CA LEU A 187 18.50 -6.70 -5.20
C LEU A 187 19.01 -5.25 -5.05
N ASP A 188 18.33 -4.41 -4.27
CA ASP A 188 18.80 -3.05 -3.94
C ASP A 188 20.22 -3.09 -3.40
N LYS A 189 20.46 -3.95 -2.40
CA LYS A 189 21.81 -4.12 -1.84
C LYS A 189 22.81 -4.64 -2.86
N LEU A 190 22.44 -5.63 -3.66
CA LEU A 190 23.31 -6.23 -4.68
C LEU A 190 23.67 -5.26 -5.80
N PHE A 191 22.80 -4.33 -6.19
CA PHE A 191 23.07 -3.41 -7.29
C PHE A 191 23.68 -2.10 -6.79
N MET A 192 23.37 -1.67 -5.57
CA MET A 192 24.01 -0.52 -4.92
C MET A 192 25.43 -0.83 -4.43
N ASP A 193 25.70 -2.04 -3.99
CA ASP A 193 27.05 -2.47 -3.61
C ASP A 193 27.32 -3.91 -4.05
N PRO A 194 27.59 -4.13 -5.35
CA PRO A 194 27.72 -5.47 -5.90
C PRO A 194 28.95 -6.20 -5.36
N PRO A 195 28.79 -7.43 -4.83
CA PRO A 195 29.91 -8.23 -4.37
C PRO A 195 30.79 -8.65 -5.54
N ASN A 196 32.06 -8.94 -5.26
CA ASN A 196 33.03 -9.35 -6.29
C ASN A 196 32.60 -10.60 -7.06
N THR A 197 31.81 -11.50 -6.45
CA THR A 197 31.24 -12.67 -7.11
C THR A 197 30.28 -12.29 -8.24
N LEU A 198 29.39 -11.32 -8.01
CA LEU A 198 28.47 -10.80 -9.03
C LEU A 198 29.24 -10.08 -10.15
N ILE A 199 30.25 -9.29 -9.80
CA ILE A 199 31.09 -8.60 -10.79
C ILE A 199 31.85 -9.61 -11.67
N LYS A 200 32.41 -10.66 -11.06
CA LYS A 200 33.08 -11.75 -11.79
C LYS A 200 32.12 -12.47 -12.71
N LEU A 201 30.91 -12.77 -12.24
CA LEU A 201 29.86 -13.41 -13.04
C LEU A 201 29.50 -12.57 -14.26
N ILE A 202 29.28 -11.27 -14.08
CA ILE A 202 28.98 -10.35 -15.20
C ILE A 202 30.14 -10.30 -16.19
N ARG A 203 31.39 -10.24 -15.72
CA ARG A 203 32.57 -10.26 -16.60
C ARG A 203 32.67 -11.55 -17.41
N SER A 204 32.44 -12.71 -16.78
CA SER A 204 32.44 -13.98 -17.51
C SER A 204 31.34 -14.06 -18.56
N THR A 205 30.18 -13.46 -18.30
CA THR A 205 29.06 -13.44 -19.26
C THR A 205 29.28 -12.47 -20.42
N LEU A 206 29.97 -11.34 -20.19
CA LEU A 206 30.23 -10.34 -21.22
C LEU A 206 31.29 -10.78 -22.24
N GLU A 207 32.14 -11.75 -21.87
CA GLU A 207 33.29 -12.19 -22.67
C GLU A 207 34.20 -11.02 -23.14
N ASP A 208 34.19 -9.90 -22.40
CA ASP A 208 34.92 -8.67 -22.70
C ASP A 208 35.77 -8.25 -21.49
N ASP A 209 37.07 -8.47 -21.60
CA ASP A 209 38.06 -8.14 -20.56
C ASP A 209 38.45 -6.65 -20.52
N SER A 210 38.01 -5.85 -21.49
CA SER A 210 38.24 -4.40 -21.48
C SER A 210 37.43 -3.68 -20.40
N ILE A 211 36.33 -4.28 -19.95
CA ILE A 211 35.41 -3.70 -18.97
C ILE A 211 35.92 -3.94 -17.54
N LYS A 212 36.34 -2.87 -16.87
CA LYS A 212 36.87 -2.92 -15.51
C LYS A 212 35.76 -3.11 -14.47
N PRO A 213 36.04 -3.76 -13.31
CA PRO A 213 35.11 -3.89 -12.19
C PRO A 213 34.43 -2.58 -11.76
N VAL A 214 35.16 -1.46 -11.80
CA VAL A 214 34.63 -0.13 -11.44
C VAL A 214 33.56 0.34 -12.42
N GLN A 215 33.72 0.04 -13.72
CA GLN A 215 32.73 0.36 -14.74
C GLN A 215 31.45 -0.47 -14.55
N ILE A 216 31.59 -1.75 -14.21
CA ILE A 216 30.45 -2.63 -13.88
C ILE A 216 29.71 -2.12 -12.65
N LYS A 217 30.43 -1.78 -11.56
CA LYS A 217 29.83 -1.18 -10.36
C LYS A 217 29.03 0.07 -10.68
N LYS A 218 29.62 0.97 -11.49
CA LYS A 218 28.96 2.21 -11.89
C LYS A 218 27.76 1.95 -12.79
N ALA A 219 27.86 1.03 -13.74
CA ALA A 219 26.77 0.66 -14.63
C ALA A 219 25.61 0.01 -13.88
N LEU A 220 25.86 -0.94 -12.97
CA LEU A 220 24.83 -1.56 -12.12
C LEU A 220 24.12 -0.52 -11.26
N LYS A 221 24.86 0.41 -10.66
CA LYS A 221 24.29 1.55 -9.94
C LYS A 221 23.42 2.41 -10.85
N ILE A 222 23.89 2.77 -12.04
CA ILE A 222 23.10 3.59 -12.97
C ILE A 222 21.82 2.85 -13.37
N LEU A 223 21.93 1.60 -13.80
CA LEU A 223 20.78 0.77 -14.21
C LEU A 223 19.77 0.56 -13.08
N TRP A 224 20.20 0.63 -11.81
CA TRP A 224 19.34 0.41 -10.65
C TRP A 224 18.83 1.70 -9.97
N ILE A 225 19.66 2.75 -9.88
CA ILE A 225 19.32 4.06 -9.27
C ILE A 225 18.40 4.85 -10.19
N GLN A 226 18.44 4.64 -11.49
CA GLN A 226 17.46 5.23 -12.40
C GLN A 226 16.08 4.63 -12.08
N PRO A 227 15.09 5.40 -11.61
CA PRO A 227 13.72 5.10 -12.00
C PRO A 227 13.55 5.65 -13.41
N LEU A 228 14.39 5.26 -14.38
CA LEU A 228 14.37 5.84 -15.72
C LEU A 228 14.44 7.40 -15.74
N GLY A 229 15.61 7.96 -16.03
CA GLY A 229 15.91 9.40 -16.03
C GLY A 229 16.52 9.86 -14.70
N ASN A 230 17.62 10.62 -14.62
CA ASN A 230 18.20 11.59 -15.56
C ASN A 230 19.74 11.56 -15.55
N GLU A 231 20.28 12.00 -16.70
CA GLU A 231 21.52 12.71 -17.05
C GLU A 231 22.82 12.58 -16.23
N ILE A 232 23.88 12.32 -17.00
CA ILE A 232 25.30 12.36 -16.65
C ILE A 232 25.78 13.83 -16.61
N PRO A 233 26.38 14.33 -15.52
CA PRO A 233 27.29 15.46 -15.63
C PRO A 233 28.62 14.95 -16.17
N SER A 234 28.86 15.21 -17.45
CA SER A 234 30.20 15.14 -18.02
C SER A 234 31.10 16.18 -17.36
N THR A 235 32.33 15.76 -17.04
CA THR A 235 33.47 16.52 -16.46
C THR A 235 33.55 16.58 -14.93
N TYR A 236 34.27 15.59 -14.37
CA TYR A 236 34.91 15.72 -13.08
C TYR A 236 36.15 16.60 -13.23
N LYS A 237 36.17 17.77 -12.58
CA LYS A 237 37.40 18.37 -12.07
C LYS A 237 37.27 18.46 -10.55
N TYR A 238 38.16 17.76 -9.85
CA TYR A 238 38.36 17.86 -8.42
C TYR A 238 39.00 19.20 -8.07
N THR A 239 38.40 19.95 -7.14
CA THR A 239 39.11 20.91 -6.26
C THR A 239 38.36 21.00 -4.92
N GLU A 240 39.12 20.98 -3.83
CA GLU A 240 38.68 20.97 -2.43
C GLU A 240 37.97 22.27 -1.98
N GLN A 241 37.27 22.18 -0.84
CA GLN A 241 36.28 23.13 -0.29
C GLN A 241 36.81 24.55 0.03
N PRO A 242 35.91 25.52 0.29
CA PRO A 242 35.48 25.74 1.69
C PRO A 242 33.97 25.96 1.88
N VAL A 243 33.50 25.65 3.10
CA VAL A 243 32.13 25.81 3.59
C VAL A 243 31.64 27.26 3.53
N PRO A 244 30.38 27.52 3.13
CA PRO A 244 29.61 28.62 3.70
C PRO A 244 28.24 28.21 4.24
N SER A 245 27.85 28.95 5.28
CA SER A 245 26.61 28.91 6.05
C SER A 245 25.46 29.66 5.33
N PRO A 246 24.29 29.90 5.96
CA PRO A 246 23.05 29.24 5.60
C PRO A 246 22.05 30.22 4.97
N GLU A 247 21.64 30.01 3.72
CA GLU A 247 20.43 30.65 3.20
C GLU A 247 19.72 29.84 2.11
N SER A 248 18.42 29.62 2.37
CA SER A 248 17.32 29.17 1.51
C SER A 248 17.52 27.91 0.64
N LYS A 249 16.86 26.79 1.00
CA LYS A 249 16.65 25.67 0.09
C LYS A 249 15.22 25.13 0.15
N ALA A 250 14.58 25.11 -1.03
CA ALA A 250 13.31 24.48 -1.29
C ALA A 250 13.28 23.04 -0.75
N LYS A 251 12.27 22.70 0.05
CA LYS A 251 12.01 21.32 0.48
C LYS A 251 11.52 20.52 -0.74
N GLY A 252 12.43 19.85 -1.44
CA GLY A 252 12.05 18.80 -2.40
C GLY A 252 11.42 17.64 -1.63
N TYR A 253 10.21 17.24 -2.02
CA TYR A 253 9.59 16.02 -1.50
C TYR A 253 10.26 14.83 -2.18
N ASN A 254 10.45 13.72 -1.45
CA ASN A 254 11.07 12.50 -1.97
C ASN A 254 10.09 11.32 -1.92
N GLU A 255 10.49 10.16 -2.47
CA GLU A 255 9.66 8.95 -2.46
C GLU A 255 9.29 8.52 -1.03
N GLU A 256 10.24 8.60 -0.10
CA GLU A 256 10.06 8.25 1.31
C GLU A 256 8.94 9.07 1.97
N HIS A 257 8.82 10.37 1.65
CA HIS A 257 7.73 11.23 2.12
C HIS A 257 6.34 10.67 1.76
N HIS A 258 6.18 10.06 0.59
CA HIS A 258 4.90 9.51 0.15
C HIS A 258 4.63 8.08 0.64
N LEU A 259 5.69 7.29 0.85
CA LEU A 259 5.60 5.88 1.23
C LEU A 259 5.64 5.64 2.74
N ASN A 260 6.10 6.62 3.53
CA ASN A 260 6.20 6.46 4.98
C ASN A 260 4.83 6.14 5.60
N GLY A 261 4.80 5.08 6.42
CA GLY A 261 3.59 4.60 7.08
C GLY A 261 2.54 3.97 6.16
N LYS A 262 2.84 3.75 4.87
CA LYS A 262 1.96 3.03 3.94
C LYS A 262 2.07 1.52 4.14
N PRO A 263 0.98 0.77 3.98
CA PRO A 263 1.05 -0.68 3.99
C PRO A 263 1.95 -1.24 2.89
N GLN A 264 2.57 -2.39 3.12
CA GLN A 264 3.50 -2.99 2.16
C GLN A 264 2.83 -3.26 0.80
N GLU A 265 1.55 -3.65 0.79
CA GLU A 265 0.82 -3.88 -0.46
C GLU A 265 0.73 -2.62 -1.33
N VAL A 266 0.48 -1.46 -0.72
CA VAL A 266 0.42 -0.19 -1.44
C VAL A 266 1.81 0.24 -1.92
N VAL A 267 2.85 0.01 -1.11
CA VAL A 267 4.24 0.30 -1.50
C VAL A 267 4.61 -0.51 -2.74
N GLU A 268 4.29 -1.80 -2.76
CA GLU A 268 4.56 -2.69 -3.90
C GLU A 268 3.73 -2.32 -5.14
N LEU A 269 2.47 -1.96 -4.95
CA LEU A 269 1.59 -1.46 -6.01
C LEU A 269 2.13 -0.17 -6.64
N PHE A 270 2.53 0.80 -5.81
CA PHE A 270 3.13 2.04 -6.29
C PHE A 270 4.42 1.79 -7.06
N LYS A 271 5.33 0.96 -6.55
CA LYS A 271 6.58 0.66 -7.25
C LYS A 271 6.35 -0.01 -8.60
N THR A 272 5.34 -0.88 -8.69
CA THR A 272 4.95 -1.50 -9.96
C THR A 272 4.35 -0.48 -10.94
N PHE A 273 3.52 0.42 -10.43
CA PHE A 273 2.96 1.54 -11.19
C PHE A 273 4.04 2.51 -11.69
N ASP A 274 4.94 2.93 -10.82
CA ASP A 274 6.05 3.86 -11.11
C ASP A 274 6.98 3.28 -12.18
N LYS A 275 7.33 1.99 -12.05
CA LYS A 275 8.09 1.27 -13.06
C LYS A 275 7.40 1.29 -14.43
N PHE A 276 6.10 0.98 -14.48
CA PHE A 276 5.36 0.99 -15.73
C PHE A 276 5.34 2.39 -16.38
N CYS A 277 5.00 3.43 -15.61
CA CYS A 277 4.90 4.80 -16.12
C CYS A 277 6.23 5.31 -16.64
N THR A 278 7.32 4.99 -15.93
CA THR A 278 8.65 5.34 -16.40
C THR A 278 8.98 4.58 -17.69
N GLU A 279 8.78 3.25 -17.73
CA GLU A 279 9.10 2.38 -18.88
C GLU A 279 8.35 2.72 -20.19
N LEU A 280 7.37 3.62 -20.17
CA LEU A 280 6.70 4.14 -21.37
C LEU A 280 7.67 4.84 -22.34
N ASP A 281 8.62 5.64 -21.83
CA ASP A 281 9.74 6.16 -22.63
C ASP A 281 10.95 6.47 -21.72
N PRO A 282 11.91 5.54 -21.61
CA PRO A 282 13.04 5.63 -20.68
C PRO A 282 13.91 6.86 -20.70
N ASN A 283 13.96 7.54 -21.83
CA ASN A 283 14.88 8.65 -22.02
C ASN A 283 14.18 10.00 -21.79
N VAL A 284 12.84 10.03 -21.82
CA VAL A 284 12.08 11.28 -21.88
C VAL A 284 11.06 11.40 -20.75
N VAL A 285 10.55 10.29 -20.24
CA VAL A 285 9.65 10.33 -19.08
C VAL A 285 10.42 10.77 -17.85
N GLN A 286 9.88 11.77 -17.16
CA GLN A 286 10.41 12.26 -15.89
C GLN A 286 9.34 12.17 -14.81
N ARG A 287 9.77 11.82 -13.60
CA ARG A 287 8.92 11.87 -12.40
C ARG A 287 9.36 12.99 -11.47
N GLU A 288 8.42 13.71 -10.89
CA GLU A 288 8.68 14.73 -9.87
C GLU A 288 7.73 14.56 -8.68
N ALA A 289 8.30 14.43 -7.48
CA ALA A 289 7.53 14.33 -6.24
C ALA A 289 7.21 15.72 -5.68
N LEU A 290 5.91 16.01 -5.57
CA LEU A 290 5.37 17.24 -4.99
C LEU A 290 4.77 16.94 -3.61
N LYS A 291 4.29 17.97 -2.91
CA LYS A 291 3.79 17.83 -1.52
C LYS A 291 2.75 16.72 -1.34
N HIS A 292 1.83 16.60 -2.30
CA HIS A 292 0.62 15.78 -2.17
C HIS A 292 0.55 14.63 -3.19
N TYR A 293 1.28 14.71 -4.29
CA TYR A 293 1.25 13.72 -5.38
C TYR A 293 2.59 13.70 -6.11
N ILE A 294 2.80 12.66 -6.91
CA ILE A 294 3.94 12.51 -7.82
C ILE A 294 3.40 12.71 -9.23
N LYS A 295 4.05 13.54 -10.05
CA LYS A 295 3.66 13.74 -11.45
C LYS A 295 4.65 13.05 -12.40
N TYR A 296 4.14 12.58 -13.52
CA TYR A 296 4.89 12.02 -14.64
C TYR A 296 4.69 12.89 -15.87
N THR A 297 5.80 13.26 -16.50
CA THR A 297 5.82 14.12 -17.69
C THR A 297 6.58 13.43 -18.82
N HIS A 298 6.20 13.70 -20.07
CA HIS A 298 7.02 13.43 -21.23
C HIS A 298 7.46 14.79 -21.80
N GLY A 299 8.76 15.11 -21.66
CA GLY A 299 9.22 16.49 -21.82
C GLY A 299 8.50 17.42 -20.85
N ASN A 300 7.87 18.47 -21.36
CA ASN A 300 7.11 19.44 -20.55
C ASN A 300 5.64 19.07 -20.31
N ASN A 301 5.14 18.00 -20.95
CA ASN A 301 3.73 17.63 -20.89
C ASN A 301 3.49 16.62 -19.78
N ILE A 302 2.68 17.00 -18.78
CA ILE A 302 2.16 16.05 -17.79
C ILE A 302 1.16 15.12 -18.46
N PHE A 303 1.29 13.81 -18.26
CA PHE A 303 0.26 12.84 -18.68
C PHE A 303 -0.42 12.17 -17.48
N CYS A 304 0.27 12.10 -16.34
CA CYS A 304 -0.24 11.35 -15.19
C CYS A 304 0.21 11.96 -13.86
N CYS A 305 -0.70 11.99 -12.88
CA CYS A 305 -0.39 12.33 -11.48
C CYS A 305 -0.88 11.21 -10.57
N VAL A 306 -0.09 10.80 -9.57
CA VAL A 306 -0.47 9.77 -8.59
C VAL A 306 -0.37 10.28 -7.16
N ARG A 307 -1.41 10.01 -6.37
CA ARG A 307 -1.39 10.17 -4.92
C ARG A 307 -1.52 8.81 -4.24
N ILE A 308 -0.62 8.57 -3.29
CA ILE A 308 -0.53 7.31 -2.55
C ILE A 308 -1.38 7.40 -1.27
N HIS A 309 -2.48 6.66 -1.21
CA HIS A 309 -3.35 6.51 -0.06
C HIS A 309 -3.00 5.25 0.75
N LYS A 310 -3.62 5.03 1.90
CA LYS A 310 -3.40 3.81 2.70
C LYS A 310 -4.06 2.56 2.09
N SER A 311 -5.13 2.77 1.32
CA SER A 311 -5.93 1.73 0.67
C SER A 311 -5.61 1.52 -0.82
N GLY A 312 -4.64 2.25 -1.36
CA GLY A 312 -4.30 2.17 -2.79
C GLY A 312 -3.78 3.49 -3.37
N LEU A 313 -3.88 3.63 -4.68
CA LEU A 313 -3.48 4.79 -5.47
C LEU A 313 -4.69 5.51 -6.04
N ARG A 314 -4.63 6.84 -6.03
CA ARG A 314 -5.47 7.71 -6.85
C ARG A 314 -4.63 8.26 -7.98
N VAL A 315 -5.02 7.98 -9.21
CA VAL A 315 -4.26 8.37 -10.41
C VAL A 315 -5.12 9.27 -11.27
N TRP A 316 -4.66 10.50 -11.53
CA TRP A 316 -5.29 11.41 -12.46
C TRP A 316 -4.58 11.35 -13.81
N LEU A 317 -5.36 11.19 -14.87
CA LEU A 317 -4.87 11.09 -16.24
C LEU A 317 -5.28 12.31 -17.03
N LYS A 318 -4.36 12.82 -17.84
CA LYS A 318 -4.63 13.93 -18.76
C LYS A 318 -5.40 13.42 -19.98
N LEU A 319 -6.67 13.12 -19.75
CA LEU A 319 -7.69 12.67 -20.70
C LEU A 319 -8.98 13.44 -20.42
N ASN A 320 -9.85 13.58 -21.42
CA ASN A 320 -11.21 14.05 -21.19
C ASN A 320 -12.10 12.85 -20.88
N TYR A 321 -12.93 12.94 -19.83
CA TYR A 321 -13.80 11.84 -19.45
C TYR A 321 -14.89 11.57 -20.50
N SER A 322 -15.35 12.61 -21.20
CA SER A 322 -16.34 12.52 -22.29
C SER A 322 -15.91 11.62 -23.44
N ASP A 323 -14.61 11.40 -23.60
CA ASP A 323 -14.02 10.64 -24.70
C ASP A 323 -13.85 9.14 -24.36
N LEU A 324 -14.30 8.73 -23.17
CA LEU A 324 -14.24 7.35 -22.71
C LEU A 324 -15.56 6.62 -22.98
N GLU A 325 -15.48 5.52 -23.73
CA GLU A 325 -16.60 4.62 -23.94
C GLU A 325 -16.71 3.65 -22.76
N SER A 326 -17.88 3.60 -22.13
CA SER A 326 -18.21 2.68 -21.02
C SER A 326 -17.11 2.58 -19.93
N PRO A 327 -16.81 3.68 -19.21
CA PRO A 327 -15.79 3.67 -18.16
C PRO A 327 -16.07 2.60 -17.11
N ALA A 328 -15.02 1.86 -16.71
CA ALA A 328 -15.12 0.88 -15.64
C ALA A 328 -15.42 1.55 -14.29
N GLU A 329 -15.93 0.80 -13.31
CA GLU A 329 -16.34 1.32 -12.00
C GLU A 329 -15.21 2.03 -11.22
N TYR A 330 -13.95 1.69 -11.50
CA TYR A 330 -12.80 2.35 -10.87
C TYR A 330 -12.36 3.65 -11.56
N VAL A 331 -13.08 4.08 -12.60
CA VAL A 331 -12.84 5.31 -13.36
C VAL A 331 -13.92 6.32 -12.96
N ARG A 332 -13.49 7.53 -12.58
CA ARG A 332 -14.37 8.59 -12.10
C ARG A 332 -14.16 9.86 -12.93
N ASP A 333 -15.28 10.49 -13.28
CA ASP A 333 -15.30 11.84 -13.85
C ASP A 333 -15.02 12.87 -12.75
N VAL A 334 -13.94 13.62 -12.92
CA VAL A 334 -13.56 14.72 -12.04
C VAL A 334 -13.51 16.07 -12.76
N SER A 335 -14.03 16.17 -14.00
CA SER A 335 -14.08 17.41 -14.80
C SER A 335 -14.75 18.59 -14.06
N ASN A 336 -15.72 18.28 -13.20
CA ASN A 336 -16.51 19.26 -12.44
C ASN A 336 -16.20 19.28 -10.94
N ILE A 337 -15.11 18.61 -10.51
CA ILE A 337 -14.73 18.46 -9.10
C ILE A 337 -13.30 18.93 -8.96
N GLY A 338 -13.04 19.94 -8.11
CA GLY A 338 -11.67 20.39 -7.87
C GLY A 338 -10.77 19.23 -7.39
N HIS A 339 -9.68 18.96 -8.12
CA HIS A 339 -8.71 17.91 -7.79
C HIS A 339 -7.27 18.43 -7.87
N LEU A 340 -6.34 17.66 -7.29
CA LEU A 340 -4.91 18.02 -7.24
C LEU A 340 -4.11 17.54 -8.46
N GLY A 341 -4.70 16.67 -9.28
CA GLY A 341 -4.06 16.06 -10.44
C GLY A 341 -4.25 16.80 -11.77
N VAL A 342 -4.30 16.04 -12.86
CA VAL A 342 -4.38 16.53 -14.24
C VAL A 342 -5.53 15.84 -15.00
N GLY A 343 -6.15 16.55 -15.94
CA GLY A 343 -7.26 16.05 -16.75
C GLY A 343 -8.50 15.69 -15.95
N ASP A 344 -9.46 15.04 -16.62
CA ASP A 344 -10.81 14.84 -16.09
C ASP A 344 -11.04 13.40 -15.58
N VAL A 345 -10.03 12.54 -15.71
CA VAL A 345 -10.15 11.10 -15.45
C VAL A 345 -9.36 10.75 -14.18
N GLU A 346 -10.07 10.36 -13.12
CA GLU A 346 -9.48 9.80 -11.90
C GLU A 346 -9.66 8.27 -11.88
N LEU A 347 -8.57 7.55 -11.59
CA LEU A 347 -8.56 6.11 -11.38
C LEU A 347 -8.33 5.77 -9.91
N THR A 348 -9.12 4.82 -9.42
CA THR A 348 -8.97 4.19 -8.11
C THR A 348 -8.29 2.83 -8.27
N ILE A 349 -7.00 2.75 -7.94
CA ILE A 349 -6.21 1.52 -8.11
C ILE A 349 -5.83 0.98 -6.74
N ASP A 350 -6.49 -0.07 -6.28
CA ASP A 350 -6.30 -0.67 -4.94
C ASP A 350 -5.66 -2.07 -4.97
N SER A 351 -5.31 -2.55 -6.16
CA SER A 351 -4.79 -3.90 -6.38
C SER A 351 -3.99 -3.98 -7.67
N LEU A 352 -3.09 -4.97 -7.77
CA LEU A 352 -2.32 -5.23 -8.98
C LEU A 352 -3.22 -5.60 -10.16
N GLN A 353 -4.30 -6.37 -9.94
CA GLN A 353 -5.24 -6.71 -11.01
C GLN A 353 -5.91 -5.45 -11.58
N ARG A 354 -6.36 -4.55 -10.71
CA ARG A 354 -6.97 -3.28 -11.15
C ARG A 354 -5.95 -2.39 -11.85
N PHE A 355 -4.69 -2.43 -11.41
CA PHE A 355 -3.61 -1.76 -12.12
C PHE A 355 -3.43 -2.32 -13.54
N GLN A 356 -3.42 -3.65 -13.73
CA GLN A 356 -3.34 -4.24 -15.08
C GLN A 356 -4.49 -3.77 -15.97
N ASN A 357 -5.72 -3.75 -15.45
CA ASN A 357 -6.88 -3.28 -16.20
C ASN A 357 -6.79 -1.78 -16.55
N ALA A 358 -6.14 -0.98 -15.71
CA ALA A 358 -5.96 0.45 -15.90
C ALA A 358 -4.83 0.83 -16.87
N LYS A 359 -3.90 -0.08 -17.18
CA LYS A 359 -2.72 0.21 -18.02
C LYS A 359 -3.05 0.82 -19.37
N SER A 360 -4.12 0.36 -20.03
CA SER A 360 -4.52 0.87 -21.34
C SER A 360 -4.90 2.35 -21.30
N LEU A 361 -5.56 2.82 -20.23
CA LEU A 361 -5.90 4.24 -20.06
C LEU A 361 -4.66 5.08 -19.74
N ILE A 362 -3.74 4.56 -18.93
CA ILE A 362 -2.47 5.24 -18.63
C ILE A 362 -1.65 5.39 -19.92
N GLN A 363 -1.56 4.33 -20.73
CA GLN A 363 -0.92 4.38 -22.05
C GLN A 363 -1.59 5.40 -22.97
N LYS A 364 -2.93 5.39 -23.06
CA LYS A 364 -3.69 6.36 -23.86
C LYS A 364 -3.34 7.79 -23.46
N SER A 365 -3.34 8.09 -22.16
CA SER A 365 -2.98 9.42 -21.66
C SER A 365 -1.55 9.81 -21.99
N PHE A 366 -0.61 8.86 -21.93
CA PHE A 366 0.76 9.08 -22.35
C PHE A 366 0.86 9.43 -23.85
N GLU A 367 0.25 8.64 -24.74
CA GLU A 367 0.32 8.86 -26.18
C GLU A 367 -0.29 10.21 -26.60
N GLU A 368 -1.44 10.59 -26.03
CA GLU A 368 -2.11 11.87 -26.34
C GLU A 368 -1.32 13.09 -25.86
N ASN A 369 -0.38 12.90 -24.91
CA ASN A 369 0.41 13.97 -24.32
C ASN A 369 1.90 13.87 -24.63
N LYS A 370 2.30 12.96 -25.53
CA LYS A 370 3.69 12.81 -25.96
C LYS A 370 4.14 14.10 -26.64
N SER A 371 5.23 14.70 -26.14
CA SER A 371 5.85 15.85 -26.80
C SER A 371 6.49 15.38 -28.11
N LYS A 372 6.32 16.17 -29.17
CA LYS A 372 6.90 15.90 -30.50
C LYS A 372 8.42 15.90 -30.49
#